data_AF-A0A9P1JX30-F1
#
_entry.id   AF-A0A9P1JX30-F1
#
_cell.length_a   1.000
_cell.length_b   1.000
_cell.length_c   1.000
_cell.angle_alpha   90.00
_cell.angle_beta   90.00
_cell.angle_gamma   90.00
#
_symmetry.space_group_name_H-M   'P 1'
#
loop_
_entity.id
_entity.type
_entity.pdbx_description
1 polymer ?
#
loop_
_entity_poly.entity_id
_entity_poly.type
_entity_poly.pdbx_seq_one_letter_code
_entity_poly.pdbx_strand_id
1 'polypeptide(L)'
;MARPDSDTETAPAGASGGTQSLERALALLRAVASHGADGARLADLMGDTALSKATAHRLLTALARERFIDQDPRSRRYHLGPELDALGRIAAARHRPEGASDVPAPGPATVQPTAFLRPDYQGEAIPLADLLCDRHARADGARAALLHESVAGQTTELSFARLARDSARFAAVLRGLGVGRGDRVAVLLPKGAELLIAALAIWRLGGVYMPLFTTYSAAAVAYRLADSEARAIVTTGFLRRKIPRDNSRPVVMVEGDEAFGPGADAVPFWSALHESAPLPDIARYADRDAFALIYTSEAEPKPLGVSLPVMALAGIEQYMRIGLDLRDDDIYWNMADPGWAYGAYYGLVGPLLLGRTTIFCDGPYDVRQGYRMLTKFGVTNLTCAPSQIRAWHSADPEGGPHKLALRILSVVGEPLPPELIGWANRVVSVPLLDQYGQRETGIFMMNRYDPGHADRTADSSLGRPLPGFRVVILDPQGREAPVGGAGEIAIDVESSPLFWFDAYANDPGRTAARFRHGRRYYLTGDWAFLDGDGNIHFRGRASDAIVMQQAD
;
A
#
# COMPACT_ATOMS: atom_id res chain seq x y z
N MET A 1 60.64 21.28 -22.49
CA MET A 1 61.48 20.72 -21.40
C MET A 1 60.72 20.93 -20.10
N ALA A 2 60.44 19.82 -19.38
CA ALA A 2 60.05 19.68 -17.98
C ALA A 2 58.83 20.45 -17.38
N ARG A 3 57.79 19.64 -17.12
CA ARG A 3 56.89 19.46 -15.95
C ARG A 3 56.27 20.63 -15.11
N PRO A 4 55.04 20.40 -14.60
CA PRO A 4 54.25 21.34 -13.78
C PRO A 4 54.39 21.07 -12.27
N ASP A 5 54.09 22.08 -11.45
CA ASP A 5 53.93 21.95 -9.99
C ASP A 5 52.46 21.96 -9.58
N SER A 6 52.23 21.15 -8.55
CA SER A 6 51.01 20.72 -7.90
C SER A 6 50.52 21.69 -6.83
N ASP A 7 49.23 21.59 -6.50
CA ASP A 7 48.76 21.27 -5.14
C ASP A 7 47.27 21.63 -4.98
N THR A 8 46.42 20.60 -4.93
CA THR A 8 45.20 20.64 -4.10
C THR A 8 45.01 19.27 -3.47
N GLU A 9 45.25 19.23 -2.16
CA GLU A 9 44.97 18.13 -1.24
C GLU A 9 43.48 17.76 -1.26
N THR A 10 43.19 16.48 -1.45
CA THR A 10 41.86 15.89 -1.28
C THR A 10 41.83 15.05 0.00
N ALA A 11 40.85 15.32 0.86
CA ALA A 11 40.53 14.52 2.04
C ALA A 11 39.82 13.19 1.64
N PRO A 12 39.94 12.10 2.42
CA PRO A 12 39.53 10.76 1.97
C PRO A 12 38.03 10.49 2.15
N ALA A 13 37.48 9.72 1.21
CA ALA A 13 36.10 9.26 1.13
C ALA A 13 35.78 8.15 2.14
N GLY A 14 34.73 8.36 2.96
CA GLY A 14 34.11 7.34 3.81
C GLY A 14 32.70 7.00 3.31
N ALA A 15 32.58 6.10 2.32
CA ALA A 15 31.28 5.61 1.84
C ALA A 15 31.31 4.17 1.23
N SER A 16 32.35 3.37 1.47
CA SER A 16 32.53 2.06 0.82
C SER A 16 32.11 0.84 1.67
N GLY A 17 31.74 1.02 2.94
CA GLY A 17 31.49 -0.08 3.87
C GLY A 17 30.15 -0.81 3.74
N GLY A 18 29.10 -0.10 3.28
CA GLY A 18 27.74 -0.64 3.16
C GLY A 18 27.59 -1.65 2.01
N THR A 19 28.08 -1.28 0.82
CA THR A 19 28.04 -2.12 -0.39
C THR A 19 28.80 -3.43 -0.20
N GLN A 20 29.98 -3.38 0.44
CA GLN A 20 30.77 -4.58 0.74
C GLN A 20 30.05 -5.54 1.71
N SER A 21 29.20 -5.04 2.61
CA SER A 21 28.51 -5.89 3.58
C SER A 21 27.34 -6.64 2.93
N LEU A 22 26.62 -5.99 2.01
CA LEU A 22 25.54 -6.62 1.23
C LEU A 22 26.08 -7.69 0.28
N GLU A 23 27.17 -7.41 -0.45
CA GLU A 23 27.78 -8.40 -1.35
C GLU A 23 28.23 -9.67 -0.61
N ARG A 24 28.81 -9.50 0.58
CA ARG A 24 29.22 -10.63 1.42
C ARG A 24 28.04 -11.43 1.97
N ALA A 25 26.94 -10.76 2.30
CA ALA A 25 25.70 -11.42 2.71
C ALA A 25 25.09 -12.22 1.55
N LEU A 26 25.04 -11.65 0.34
CA LEU A 26 24.58 -12.34 -0.87
C LEU A 26 25.47 -13.53 -1.22
N ALA A 27 26.79 -13.42 -1.06
CA ALA A 27 27.72 -14.52 -1.27
C ALA A 27 27.44 -15.69 -0.31
N LEU A 28 27.16 -15.39 0.97
CA LEU A 28 26.77 -16.41 1.95
C LEU A 28 25.44 -17.07 1.60
N LEU A 29 24.43 -16.30 1.19
CA LEU A 29 23.14 -16.87 0.77
C LEU A 29 23.29 -17.78 -0.45
N ARG A 30 24.11 -17.40 -1.44
CA ARG A 30 24.41 -18.25 -2.60
C ARG A 30 25.16 -19.53 -2.20
N ALA A 31 26.11 -19.44 -1.27
CA ALA A 31 26.84 -20.60 -0.77
C ALA A 31 25.93 -21.54 0.04
N VAL A 32 25.00 -21.01 0.86
CA VAL A 32 23.99 -21.85 1.52
C VAL A 32 23.08 -22.52 0.50
N ALA A 33 22.65 -21.79 -0.54
CA ALA A 33 21.80 -22.32 -1.60
C ALA A 33 22.46 -23.45 -2.42
N SER A 34 23.77 -23.35 -2.70
CA SER A 34 24.50 -24.36 -3.47
C SER A 34 24.60 -25.72 -2.77
N HIS A 35 24.41 -25.75 -1.45
CA HIS A 35 24.41 -26.97 -0.65
C HIS A 35 23.03 -27.67 -0.61
N GLY A 36 22.00 -27.03 -1.17
CA GLY A 36 20.67 -27.64 -1.33
C GLY A 36 20.08 -28.16 -0.01
N ALA A 37 19.41 -29.31 -0.09
CA ALA A 37 18.73 -29.94 1.04
C ALA A 37 19.69 -30.40 2.15
N ASP A 38 20.96 -30.67 1.82
CA ASP A 38 21.96 -31.15 2.77
C ASP A 38 22.46 -30.06 3.73
N GLY A 39 22.23 -28.77 3.40
CA GLY A 39 22.67 -27.61 4.18
C GLY A 39 24.19 -27.46 4.28
N ALA A 40 24.67 -26.27 4.64
CA ALA A 40 26.10 -25.96 4.68
C ALA A 40 26.64 -25.88 6.11
N ARG A 41 27.85 -26.38 6.40
CA ARG A 41 28.52 -26.08 7.68
C ARG A 41 29.23 -24.72 7.57
N LEU A 42 29.49 -24.10 8.73
CA LEU A 42 30.24 -22.84 8.78
C LEU A 42 31.61 -22.92 8.07
N ALA A 43 32.28 -24.06 8.16
CA ALA A 43 33.58 -24.27 7.52
C ALA A 43 33.46 -24.27 5.98
N ASP A 44 32.41 -24.88 5.44
CA ASP A 44 32.13 -24.95 4.01
C ASP A 44 31.85 -23.53 3.47
N LEU A 45 30.97 -22.79 4.16
CA LEU A 45 30.63 -21.41 3.81
C LEU A 45 31.83 -20.46 3.84
N MET A 46 32.74 -20.64 4.81
CA MET A 46 33.99 -19.87 4.85
C MET A 46 34.89 -20.20 3.65
N GLY A 47 34.94 -21.47 3.25
CA GLY A 47 35.68 -21.92 2.07
C GLY A 47 35.12 -21.32 0.78
N ASP A 48 33.80 -21.37 0.60
CA ASP A 48 33.12 -20.91 -0.63
C ASP A 48 33.15 -19.41 -0.83
N THR A 49 33.20 -18.65 0.28
CA THR A 49 33.09 -17.18 0.25
C THR A 49 34.39 -16.47 0.57
N ALA A 50 35.44 -17.20 0.97
CA ALA A 50 36.69 -16.67 1.51
C ALA A 50 36.52 -15.68 2.69
N LEU A 51 35.38 -15.74 3.39
CA LEU A 51 35.11 -14.88 4.55
C LEU A 51 35.81 -15.39 5.80
N SER A 52 36.28 -14.47 6.63
CA SER A 52 36.77 -14.83 7.96
C SER A 52 35.64 -15.36 8.83
N LYS A 53 35.96 -16.25 9.78
CA LYS A 53 35.00 -16.86 10.71
C LYS A 53 34.14 -15.81 11.43
N ALA A 54 34.75 -14.73 11.90
CA ALA A 54 34.05 -13.66 12.63
C ALA A 54 33.07 -12.87 11.73
N THR A 55 33.42 -12.68 10.46
CA THR A 55 32.55 -11.99 9.50
C THR A 55 31.41 -12.89 9.04
N ALA A 56 31.70 -14.15 8.69
CA ALA A 56 30.68 -15.14 8.34
C ALA A 56 29.67 -15.31 9.48
N HIS A 57 30.14 -15.46 10.73
CA HIS A 57 29.25 -15.62 11.88
C HIS A 57 28.34 -14.40 12.09
N ARG A 58 28.87 -13.17 12.05
CA ARG A 58 28.05 -11.95 12.19
C ARG A 58 26.97 -11.85 11.12
N LEU A 59 27.33 -12.14 9.86
CA LEU A 59 26.39 -12.08 8.74
C LEU A 59 25.33 -13.19 8.82
N LEU A 60 25.72 -14.43 9.16
CA LEU A 60 24.78 -15.52 9.35
C LEU A 60 23.80 -15.22 10.50
N THR A 61 24.26 -14.62 11.59
CA THR A 61 23.37 -14.18 12.68
C THR A 61 22.39 -13.11 12.22
N ALA A 62 22.84 -12.14 11.42
CA ALA A 62 21.96 -11.11 10.87
C ALA A 62 20.93 -11.72 9.89
N LEU A 63 21.37 -12.60 8.99
CA LEU A 63 20.51 -13.29 8.03
C LEU A 63 19.49 -14.21 8.73
N ALA A 64 19.88 -14.89 9.81
CA ALA A 64 18.98 -15.73 10.59
C ALA A 64 17.93 -14.91 11.35
N ARG A 65 18.32 -13.74 11.88
CA ARG A 65 17.37 -12.82 12.53
C ARG A 65 16.28 -12.33 11.56
N GLU A 66 16.65 -12.10 10.31
CA GLU A 66 15.71 -11.72 9.24
C GLU A 66 15.08 -12.94 8.53
N ARG A 67 15.30 -14.16 9.04
CA ARG A 67 14.76 -15.44 8.51
C ARG A 67 15.14 -15.76 7.06
N PHE A 68 16.23 -15.21 6.56
CA PHE A 68 16.78 -15.57 5.26
C PHE A 68 17.52 -16.91 5.27
N ILE A 69 18.01 -17.32 6.44
CA ILE A 69 18.60 -18.64 6.66
C ILE A 69 18.11 -19.20 7.99
N ASP A 70 18.05 -20.53 8.08
CA ASP A 70 17.82 -21.24 9.33
C ASP A 70 19.05 -22.10 9.67
N GLN A 71 19.33 -22.26 10.96
CA GLN A 71 20.36 -23.19 11.42
C GLN A 71 19.71 -24.34 12.17
N ASP A 72 19.95 -25.57 11.73
CA ASP A 72 19.55 -26.75 12.49
C ASP A 72 20.35 -26.81 13.81
N PRO A 73 19.70 -26.74 14.98
CA PRO A 73 20.38 -26.71 16.27
C PRO A 73 21.15 -28.00 16.58
N ARG A 74 20.82 -29.13 15.94
CA ARG A 74 21.48 -30.43 16.15
C ARG A 74 22.68 -30.60 15.23
N SER A 75 22.50 -30.40 13.93
CA SER A 75 23.57 -30.60 12.94
C SER A 75 24.47 -29.38 12.77
N ARG A 76 24.03 -28.20 13.25
CA ARG A 76 24.65 -26.88 13.06
C ARG A 76 24.81 -26.48 11.59
N ARG A 77 24.05 -27.11 10.70
CA ARG A 77 24.02 -26.77 9.28
C ARG A 77 23.06 -25.62 9.02
N TYR A 78 23.45 -24.76 8.08
CA TYR A 78 22.66 -23.64 7.63
C TYR A 78 21.89 -24.03 6.37
N HIS A 79 20.60 -23.70 6.35
CA HIS A 79 19.68 -23.88 5.23
C HIS A 79 19.12 -22.52 4.82
N LEU A 80 18.65 -22.39 3.58
CA LEU A 80 17.85 -21.24 3.22
C LEU A 80 16.59 -21.22 4.08
N GLY A 81 16.20 -20.03 4.52
CA GLY A 81 14.93 -19.84 5.21
C GLY A 81 13.77 -20.23 4.27
N PRO A 82 12.61 -20.60 4.83
CA PRO A 82 11.49 -21.16 4.07
C PRO A 82 11.02 -20.27 2.92
N GLU A 83 11.14 -18.94 3.06
CA GLU A 83 10.76 -17.97 2.03
C GLU A 83 11.75 -17.95 0.84
N LEU A 84 13.05 -17.95 1.12
CA LEU A 84 14.08 -18.00 0.07
C LEU A 84 14.10 -19.34 -0.65
N ASP A 85 13.86 -20.43 0.08
CA ASP A 85 13.71 -21.76 -0.51
C ASP A 85 12.46 -21.84 -1.42
N ALA A 86 11.32 -21.28 -0.99
CA ALA A 86 10.12 -21.20 -1.81
C ALA A 86 10.34 -20.37 -3.08
N LEU A 87 10.97 -19.20 -2.95
CA LEU A 87 11.36 -18.35 -4.09
C LEU A 87 12.32 -19.08 -5.04
N GLY A 88 13.30 -19.82 -4.49
CA GLY A 88 14.23 -20.65 -5.25
C GLY A 88 13.53 -21.75 -6.04
N ARG A 89 12.54 -22.44 -5.44
CA ARG A 89 11.72 -23.44 -6.14
C ARG A 89 10.86 -22.84 -7.24
N ILE A 90 10.27 -21.66 -7.00
CA ILE A 90 9.51 -20.91 -8.03
C ILE A 90 10.43 -20.51 -9.19
N ALA A 91 11.64 -20.02 -8.90
CA ALA A 91 12.62 -19.66 -9.92
C ALA A 91 13.12 -20.89 -10.69
N ALA A 92 13.38 -22.01 -10.03
CA ALA A 92 13.78 -23.26 -10.68
C ALA A 92 12.67 -23.82 -11.59
N ALA A 93 11.40 -23.66 -11.20
CA ALA A 93 10.27 -24.04 -12.05
C ALA A 93 10.16 -23.19 -13.34
N ARG A 94 10.67 -21.95 -13.34
CA ARG A 94 10.74 -21.08 -14.54
C ARG A 94 11.79 -21.51 -15.56
N HIS A 95 12.76 -22.35 -15.17
CA HIS A 95 13.88 -22.79 -16.02
C HIS A 95 13.82 -24.28 -16.40
N ARG A 96 12.67 -24.94 -16.26
CA ARG A 96 12.51 -26.30 -16.81
C ARG A 96 12.54 -26.22 -18.35
N PRO A 97 13.33 -27.08 -19.03
CA PRO A 97 13.25 -27.21 -20.48
C PRO A 97 11.85 -27.66 -20.88
N GLU A 98 11.33 -27.08 -21.96
CA GLU A 98 10.02 -27.40 -22.54
C GLU A 98 9.94 -28.90 -22.84
N GLY A 99 8.99 -29.62 -22.22
CA GLY A 99 8.72 -31.03 -22.54
C GLY A 99 8.35 -31.97 -21.39
N ALA A 100 8.41 -31.56 -20.12
CA ALA A 100 7.96 -32.41 -19.02
C ALA A 100 6.50 -32.09 -18.63
N SER A 101 5.53 -32.75 -19.30
CA SER A 101 4.14 -32.76 -18.86
C SER A 101 3.97 -33.71 -17.68
N ASP A 102 3.91 -33.14 -16.49
CA ASP A 102 3.17 -33.68 -15.35
C ASP A 102 3.01 -32.52 -14.37
N VAL A 103 1.97 -31.71 -14.59
CA VAL A 103 1.46 -30.80 -13.57
C VAL A 103 0.58 -31.66 -12.67
N PRO A 104 0.99 -31.99 -11.44
CA PRO A 104 0.07 -32.62 -10.51
C PRO A 104 -1.05 -31.62 -10.25
N ALA A 105 -2.30 -32.09 -10.22
CA ALA A 105 -3.41 -31.28 -9.74
C ALA A 105 -3.02 -30.62 -8.41
N PRO A 106 -3.28 -29.31 -8.21
CA PRO A 106 -2.91 -28.64 -6.97
C PRO A 106 -3.56 -29.39 -5.81
N GLY A 107 -2.73 -30.05 -4.99
CA GLY A 107 -3.17 -30.60 -3.72
C GLY A 107 -3.73 -29.50 -2.82
N PRO A 108 -4.46 -29.85 -1.74
CA PRO A 108 -5.03 -28.86 -0.83
C PRO A 108 -3.94 -27.85 -0.42
N ALA A 109 -4.17 -26.59 -0.76
CA ALA A 109 -3.20 -25.53 -0.62
C ALA A 109 -2.81 -25.41 0.87
N THR A 110 -1.60 -25.85 1.21
CA THR A 110 -0.99 -25.48 2.49
C THR A 110 -0.87 -23.97 2.53
N VAL A 111 -1.47 -23.35 3.56
CA VAL A 111 -1.37 -21.91 3.86
C VAL A 111 0.08 -21.48 3.68
N GLN A 112 0.36 -20.69 2.64
CA GLN A 112 1.69 -20.18 2.38
C GLN A 112 2.04 -19.21 3.53
N PRO A 113 3.04 -19.52 4.38
CA PRO A 113 3.48 -18.58 5.40
C PRO A 113 3.94 -17.30 4.72
N THR A 114 3.48 -16.14 5.20
CA THR A 114 3.89 -14.85 4.67
C THR A 114 4.67 -14.09 5.73
N ALA A 115 5.79 -13.48 5.34
CA ALA A 115 6.64 -12.68 6.22
C ALA A 115 5.89 -11.52 6.89
N PHE A 116 4.80 -11.09 6.25
CA PHE A 116 4.06 -9.88 6.58
C PHE A 116 3.04 -10.06 7.70
N LEU A 117 2.74 -11.29 8.11
CA LEU A 117 1.99 -11.57 9.35
C LEU A 117 2.90 -11.37 10.56
N ARG A 118 3.29 -10.13 10.78
CA ARG A 118 4.17 -9.74 11.88
C ARG A 118 3.39 -9.72 13.19
N PRO A 119 4.01 -10.09 14.32
CA PRO A 119 3.39 -9.95 15.64
C PRO A 119 2.90 -8.53 15.94
N ASP A 120 3.55 -7.51 15.34
CA ASP A 120 3.18 -6.10 15.48
C ASP A 120 1.75 -5.79 14.99
N TYR A 121 1.18 -6.62 14.12
CA TYR A 121 -0.17 -6.43 13.54
C TYR A 121 -1.19 -7.42 14.08
N GLN A 122 -0.84 -8.21 15.11
CA GLN A 122 -1.64 -9.31 15.64
C GLN A 122 -1.92 -9.16 17.13
N GLY A 123 -3.02 -9.76 17.58
CA GLY A 123 -3.41 -9.80 18.99
C GLY A 123 -4.24 -8.60 19.44
N GLU A 124 -4.34 -8.42 20.76
CA GLU A 124 -5.37 -7.57 21.40
C GLU A 124 -4.88 -6.16 21.81
N ALA A 125 -3.61 -5.85 21.57
CA ALA A 125 -2.93 -4.75 22.26
C ALA A 125 -2.00 -3.91 21.36
N ILE A 126 -2.42 -3.63 20.14
CA ILE A 126 -1.62 -2.99 19.09
C ILE A 126 -1.64 -1.45 19.22
N PRO A 127 -0.50 -0.78 19.46
CA PRO A 127 -0.44 0.68 19.58
C PRO A 127 -0.35 1.33 18.19
N LEU A 128 -1.47 1.46 17.48
CA LEU A 128 -1.49 1.85 16.06
C LEU A 128 -0.79 3.18 15.77
N ALA A 129 -1.01 4.23 16.57
CA ALA A 129 -0.36 5.52 16.37
C ALA A 129 1.17 5.45 16.55
N ASP A 130 1.66 4.54 17.39
CA ASP A 130 3.09 4.30 17.57
C ASP A 130 3.69 3.63 16.33
N LEU A 131 3.00 2.62 15.79
CA LEU A 131 3.41 1.90 14.58
C LEU A 131 3.44 2.79 13.34
N LEU A 132 2.48 3.71 13.21
CA LEU A 132 2.35 4.59 12.05
C LEU A 132 3.18 5.86 12.16
N CYS A 133 3.59 6.28 13.37
CA CYS A 133 4.30 7.57 13.51
C CYS A 133 5.34 7.58 14.62
N ASP A 134 4.99 7.31 15.88
CA ASP A 134 5.86 7.70 17.00
C ASP A 134 7.18 6.91 17.01
N ARG A 135 7.20 5.66 16.53
CA ARG A 135 8.46 4.90 16.38
C ARG A 135 9.41 5.55 15.37
N HIS A 136 8.86 6.11 14.30
CA HIS A 136 9.63 6.81 13.26
C HIS A 136 10.07 8.18 13.76
N ALA A 137 9.22 8.87 14.52
CA ALA A 137 9.58 10.13 15.16
C ALA A 137 10.75 9.97 16.14
N ARG A 138 10.82 8.84 16.87
CA ARG A 138 11.95 8.51 17.75
C ARG A 138 13.21 8.09 16.99
N ALA A 139 13.07 7.43 15.85
CA ALA A 139 14.20 6.96 15.05
C ALA A 139 14.85 8.08 14.21
N ASP A 140 14.03 8.90 13.55
CA ASP A 140 14.43 9.99 12.65
C ASP A 140 13.32 11.05 12.56
N GLY A 141 13.11 11.78 13.66
CA GLY A 141 12.01 12.74 13.77
C GLY A 141 12.08 13.95 12.83
N ALA A 142 13.26 14.23 12.27
CA ALA A 142 13.45 15.29 11.29
C ALA A 142 12.96 14.89 9.89
N ARG A 143 12.82 13.59 9.61
CA ARG A 143 12.32 13.11 8.33
C ARG A 143 10.92 13.67 8.04
N ALA A 144 10.72 14.12 6.82
CA ALA A 144 9.41 14.48 6.29
C ALA A 144 8.46 13.27 6.36
N ALA A 145 7.32 13.41 7.02
CA ALA A 145 6.19 12.50 6.84
C ALA A 145 5.38 12.91 5.61
N LEU A 146 5.27 14.21 5.34
CA LEU A 146 4.55 14.78 4.20
C LEU A 146 5.35 15.92 3.57
N LEU A 147 5.47 15.87 2.24
CA LEU A 147 5.74 17.03 1.41
C LEU A 147 4.44 17.44 0.73
N HIS A 148 4.03 18.68 0.90
CA HIS A 148 2.80 19.21 0.35
C HIS A 148 3.13 20.34 -0.63
N GLU A 149 2.55 20.30 -1.82
CA GLU A 149 2.66 21.37 -2.81
C GLU A 149 1.32 22.04 -3.08
N SER A 150 1.24 23.34 -2.80
CA SER A 150 0.04 24.13 -3.08
C SER A 150 -0.14 24.39 -4.58
N VAL A 151 -1.32 24.87 -4.97
CA VAL A 151 -1.60 25.29 -6.37
C VAL A 151 -0.60 26.33 -6.87
N ALA A 152 -0.10 27.21 -5.98
CA ALA A 152 0.90 28.22 -6.28
C ALA A 152 2.33 27.67 -6.42
N GLY A 153 2.54 26.35 -6.24
CA GLY A 153 3.84 25.69 -6.33
C GLY A 153 4.72 25.84 -5.09
N GLN A 154 4.17 26.36 -3.98
CA GLN A 154 4.88 26.46 -2.71
C GLN A 154 4.92 25.09 -2.03
N THR A 155 6.11 24.68 -1.59
CA THR A 155 6.30 23.44 -0.83
C THR A 155 6.21 23.73 0.67
N THR A 156 5.40 22.96 1.38
CA THR A 156 5.44 22.86 2.84
C THR A 156 5.77 21.44 3.25
N GLU A 157 6.34 21.31 4.45
CA GLU A 157 6.76 20.02 5.00
C GLU A 157 6.17 19.81 6.39
N LEU A 158 5.77 18.57 6.66
CA LEU A 158 5.40 18.09 7.98
C LEU A 158 6.32 16.90 8.32
N SER A 159 7.20 17.07 9.32
CA SER A 159 8.07 15.99 9.79
C SER A 159 7.35 14.99 10.69
N PHE A 160 7.91 13.79 10.86
CA PHE A 160 7.38 12.78 11.78
C PHE A 160 7.33 13.29 13.23
N ALA A 161 8.34 14.04 13.70
CA ALA A 161 8.30 14.62 15.05
C ALA A 161 7.17 15.64 15.22
N ARG A 162 6.93 16.47 14.20
CA ARG A 162 5.83 17.44 14.23
C ARG A 162 4.47 16.75 14.16
N LEU A 163 4.32 15.77 13.27
CA LEU A 163 3.11 14.96 13.17
C LEU A 163 2.78 14.24 14.49
N ALA A 164 3.77 13.63 15.15
CA ALA A 164 3.58 12.98 16.44
C ALA A 164 3.08 13.97 17.51
N ARG A 165 3.74 15.13 17.64
CA ARG A 165 3.38 16.16 18.60
C ARG A 165 1.99 16.75 18.34
N ASP A 166 1.73 17.16 17.10
CA ASP A 166 0.50 17.88 16.73
C ASP A 166 -0.71 16.93 16.80
N SER A 167 -0.55 15.65 16.41
CA SER A 167 -1.60 14.63 16.57
C SER A 167 -1.91 14.30 18.04
N ALA A 168 -0.92 14.28 18.94
CA ALA A 168 -1.16 14.05 20.37
C ALA A 168 -1.98 15.17 21.02
N ARG A 169 -1.72 16.42 20.60
CA ARG A 169 -2.51 17.59 21.00
C ARG A 169 -3.92 17.54 20.40
N PHE A 170 -4.01 17.29 19.10
CA PHE A 170 -5.31 17.21 18.43
C PHE A 170 -6.18 16.05 18.96
N ALA A 171 -5.57 14.93 19.38
CA ALA A 171 -6.29 13.85 20.06
C ALA A 171 -6.92 14.33 21.39
N ALA A 172 -6.27 15.22 22.14
CA ALA A 172 -6.86 15.79 23.35
C ALA A 172 -8.09 16.65 23.02
N VAL A 173 -8.07 17.41 21.92
CA VAL A 173 -9.22 18.17 21.41
C VAL A 173 -10.38 17.23 21.08
N LEU A 174 -10.14 16.20 20.25
CA LEU A 174 -11.18 15.23 19.86
C LEU A 174 -11.75 14.48 21.07
N ARG A 175 -10.92 14.11 22.05
CA ARG A 175 -11.37 13.52 23.31
C ARG A 175 -12.27 14.46 24.11
N GLY A 176 -11.95 15.77 24.13
CA GLY A 176 -12.81 16.79 24.73
C GLY A 176 -14.19 16.92 24.06
N LEU A 177 -14.27 16.58 22.76
CA LEU A 177 -15.52 16.47 22.01
C LEU A 177 -16.22 15.11 22.19
N GLY A 178 -15.69 14.25 23.08
CA GLY A 178 -16.26 12.96 23.40
C GLY A 178 -16.00 11.88 22.36
N VAL A 179 -14.92 11.98 21.58
CA VAL A 179 -14.41 10.89 20.72
C VAL A 179 -13.60 9.91 21.56
N GLY A 180 -13.87 8.62 21.42
CA GLY A 180 -13.11 7.52 22.05
C GLY A 180 -12.93 6.30 21.14
N ARG A 181 -12.68 5.14 21.76
CA ARG A 181 -12.43 3.88 21.04
C ARG A 181 -13.67 3.46 20.23
N GLY A 182 -13.47 3.13 18.95
CA GLY A 182 -14.54 2.69 18.03
C GLY A 182 -15.42 3.81 17.47
N ASP A 183 -15.27 5.05 17.94
CA ASP A 183 -16.00 6.20 17.38
C ASP A 183 -15.49 6.55 15.98
N ARG A 184 -16.41 6.79 15.05
CA ARG A 184 -16.07 7.21 13.69
C ARG A 184 -15.92 8.72 13.67
N VAL A 185 -14.81 9.21 13.13
CA VAL A 185 -14.62 10.65 12.90
C VAL A 185 -14.55 10.90 11.41
N ALA A 186 -15.50 11.66 10.90
CA ALA A 186 -15.57 12.00 9.48
C ALA A 186 -14.55 13.09 9.17
N VAL A 187 -13.66 12.83 8.21
CA VAL A 187 -12.62 13.78 7.79
C VAL A 187 -12.92 14.22 6.37
N LEU A 188 -13.44 15.45 6.24
CA LEU A 188 -13.73 16.12 4.99
C LEU A 188 -12.72 17.26 4.81
N LEU A 189 -11.48 16.90 4.54
CA LEU A 189 -10.35 17.81 4.37
C LEU A 189 -9.70 17.64 3.00
N PRO A 190 -9.16 18.72 2.40
CA PRO A 190 -8.24 18.60 1.28
C PRO A 190 -6.95 17.86 1.71
N LYS A 191 -6.13 17.50 0.73
CA LYS A 191 -4.83 16.89 0.97
C LYS A 191 -3.93 17.92 1.66
N GLY A 192 -3.45 17.64 2.86
CA GLY A 192 -2.64 18.59 3.62
C GLY A 192 -2.17 18.03 4.97
N ALA A 193 -1.49 18.87 5.74
CA ALA A 193 -0.95 18.48 7.05
C ALA A 193 -2.07 18.12 8.04
N GLU A 194 -3.17 18.87 8.01
CA GLU A 194 -4.33 18.70 8.87
C GLU A 194 -4.98 17.33 8.68
N LEU A 195 -4.96 16.78 7.45
CA LEU A 195 -5.46 15.44 7.16
C LEU A 195 -4.65 14.36 7.89
N LEU A 196 -3.32 14.43 7.84
CA LEU A 196 -2.44 13.48 8.53
C LEU A 196 -2.54 13.63 10.05
N ILE A 197 -2.58 14.88 10.54
CA ILE A 197 -2.72 15.18 11.97
C ILE A 197 -4.06 14.62 12.49
N ALA A 198 -5.16 14.84 11.76
CA ALA A 198 -6.48 14.34 12.11
C ALA A 198 -6.52 12.80 12.12
N ALA A 199 -6.05 12.16 11.05
CA ALA A 199 -6.02 10.69 10.97
C ALA A 199 -5.24 10.07 12.14
N LEU A 200 -4.03 10.55 12.40
CA LEU A 200 -3.21 10.03 13.49
C LEU A 200 -3.80 10.33 14.88
N ALA A 201 -4.41 11.50 15.08
CA ALA A 201 -5.08 11.84 16.33
C ALA A 201 -6.29 10.94 16.62
N ILE A 202 -7.08 10.61 15.59
CA ILE A 202 -8.18 9.65 15.69
C ILE A 202 -7.64 8.29 16.12
N TRP A 203 -6.54 7.84 15.50
CA TRP A 203 -5.92 6.56 15.84
C TRP A 203 -5.31 6.54 17.24
N ARG A 204 -4.81 7.67 17.77
CA ARG A 204 -4.36 7.76 19.16
C ARG A 204 -5.47 7.46 20.16
N LEU A 205 -6.73 7.75 19.82
CA LEU A 205 -7.89 7.56 20.69
C LEU A 205 -8.54 6.17 20.55
N GLY A 206 -8.06 5.32 19.63
CA GLY A 206 -8.75 4.07 19.33
C GLY A 206 -9.91 4.27 18.36
N GLY A 207 -10.05 5.46 17.77
CA GLY A 207 -11.15 5.81 16.87
C GLY A 207 -10.96 5.27 15.46
N VAL A 208 -12.00 5.45 14.65
CA VAL A 208 -12.09 4.99 13.27
C VAL A 208 -12.04 6.20 12.33
N TYR A 209 -10.97 6.28 11.53
CA TYR A 209 -10.82 7.31 10.49
C TYR A 209 -11.81 7.09 9.36
N MET A 210 -12.69 8.05 9.11
CA MET A 210 -13.67 7.96 8.02
C MET A 210 -13.40 9.06 6.99
N PRO A 211 -12.61 8.78 5.94
CA PRO A 211 -12.34 9.77 4.91
C PRO A 211 -13.59 10.07 4.09
N LEU A 212 -13.85 11.36 3.85
CA LEU A 212 -14.88 11.84 2.94
C LEU A 212 -14.21 12.62 1.80
N PHE A 213 -14.54 12.27 0.56
CA PHE A 213 -13.93 12.91 -0.58
C PHE A 213 -14.45 14.35 -0.74
N THR A 214 -13.52 15.27 -0.97
CA THR A 214 -13.82 16.71 -1.04
C THR A 214 -14.73 17.08 -2.22
N THR A 215 -14.87 16.22 -3.22
CA THR A 215 -15.76 16.45 -4.37
C THR A 215 -17.18 15.92 -4.18
N TYR A 216 -17.44 15.11 -3.14
CA TYR A 216 -18.78 14.57 -2.86
C TYR A 216 -19.84 15.67 -2.78
N SER A 217 -21.05 15.34 -3.23
CA SER A 217 -22.20 16.22 -3.05
C SER A 217 -22.59 16.34 -1.57
N ALA A 218 -23.34 17.39 -1.20
CA ALA A 218 -23.84 17.53 0.17
C ALA A 218 -24.73 16.34 0.58
N ALA A 219 -25.52 15.79 -0.34
CA ALA A 219 -26.34 14.61 -0.11
C ALA A 219 -25.48 13.36 0.16
N ALA A 220 -24.39 13.18 -0.59
CA ALA A 220 -23.46 12.08 -0.41
C ALA A 220 -22.69 12.16 0.93
N VAL A 221 -22.35 13.36 1.37
CA VAL A 221 -21.79 13.62 2.71
C VAL A 221 -22.83 13.30 3.80
N ALA A 222 -24.05 13.84 3.67
CA ALA A 222 -25.13 13.65 4.64
C ALA A 222 -25.46 12.16 4.86
N TYR A 223 -25.59 11.40 3.77
CA TYR A 223 -25.83 9.95 3.83
C TYR A 223 -24.75 9.26 4.66
N ARG A 224 -23.47 9.49 4.35
CA ARG A 224 -22.35 8.82 5.00
C ARG A 224 -22.22 9.22 6.47
N LEU A 225 -22.50 10.48 6.82
CA LEU A 225 -22.51 10.93 8.22
C LEU A 225 -23.62 10.25 9.04
N ALA A 226 -24.79 10.02 8.43
CA ALA A 226 -25.90 9.36 9.07
C ALA A 226 -25.65 7.84 9.20
N ASP A 227 -25.31 7.18 8.10
CA ASP A 227 -25.06 5.73 8.04
C ASP A 227 -23.90 5.30 8.93
N SER A 228 -22.82 6.09 9.01
CA SER A 228 -21.69 5.78 9.86
C SER A 228 -21.90 6.14 11.33
N GLU A 229 -22.96 6.90 11.65
CA GLU A 229 -23.16 7.56 12.95
C GLU A 229 -21.89 8.27 13.46
N ALA A 230 -21.20 9.01 12.58
CA ALA A 230 -19.96 9.71 12.93
C ALA A 230 -20.14 10.56 14.20
N ARG A 231 -19.16 10.48 15.11
CA ARG A 231 -19.15 11.17 16.41
C ARG A 231 -18.78 12.64 16.28
N ALA A 232 -17.86 12.96 15.37
CA ALA A 232 -17.38 14.30 15.09
C ALA A 232 -17.00 14.44 13.61
N ILE A 233 -16.88 15.69 13.15
CA ILE A 233 -16.48 16.02 11.78
C ILE A 233 -15.28 16.96 11.82
N VAL A 234 -14.24 16.68 11.02
CA VAL A 234 -13.11 17.60 10.79
C VAL A 234 -13.19 18.10 9.36
N THR A 235 -13.22 19.42 9.16
CA THR A 235 -13.39 20.02 7.82
C THR A 235 -12.72 21.40 7.68
N THR A 236 -12.90 22.04 6.53
CA THR A 236 -12.50 23.44 6.28
C THR A 236 -13.73 24.33 6.18
N GLY A 237 -13.56 25.65 6.30
CA GLY A 237 -14.65 26.63 6.08
C GLY A 237 -15.35 26.43 4.74
N PHE A 238 -14.58 26.31 3.66
CA PHE A 238 -15.12 26.10 2.30
C PHE A 238 -15.95 24.81 2.15
N LEU A 239 -15.61 23.76 2.88
CA LEU A 239 -16.29 22.46 2.82
C LEU A 239 -17.46 22.34 3.82
N ARG A 240 -17.57 23.26 4.79
CA ARG A 240 -18.67 23.30 5.77
C ARG A 240 -20.05 23.33 5.13
N ARG A 241 -20.18 23.97 3.95
CA ARG A 241 -21.42 24.03 3.16
C ARG A 241 -21.93 22.66 2.68
N LYS A 242 -21.08 21.64 2.67
CA LYS A 242 -21.45 20.25 2.31
C LYS A 242 -22.00 19.47 3.49
N ILE A 243 -21.80 19.95 4.71
CA ILE A 243 -22.34 19.36 5.93
C ILE A 243 -23.77 19.89 6.14
N PRO A 244 -24.75 19.03 6.46
CA PRO A 244 -26.12 19.46 6.75
C PRO A 244 -26.20 20.59 7.79
N ARG A 245 -27.16 21.50 7.61
CA ARG A 245 -27.34 22.65 8.52
C ARG A 245 -27.86 22.23 9.90
N ASP A 246 -28.66 21.18 9.94
CA ASP A 246 -29.23 20.53 11.12
C ASP A 246 -28.28 19.49 11.76
N ASN A 247 -27.00 19.47 11.36
CA ASN A 247 -26.00 18.60 11.96
C ASN A 247 -25.77 18.96 13.44
N SER A 248 -25.99 17.99 14.33
CA SER A 248 -25.76 18.10 15.78
C SER A 248 -24.39 17.60 16.24
N ARG A 249 -23.57 17.02 15.34
CA ARG A 249 -22.23 16.52 15.66
C ARG A 249 -21.26 17.68 15.86
N PRO A 250 -20.32 17.62 16.83
CA PRO A 250 -19.23 18.58 16.90
C PRO A 250 -18.47 18.69 15.58
N VAL A 251 -18.24 19.92 15.13
CA VAL A 251 -17.46 20.23 13.93
C VAL A 251 -16.18 20.91 14.35
N VAL A 252 -15.04 20.34 13.96
CA VAL A 252 -13.74 20.98 14.01
C VAL A 252 -13.42 21.54 12.64
N MET A 253 -13.03 22.82 12.58
CA MET A 253 -12.81 23.53 11.33
C MET A 253 -11.40 24.10 11.26
N VAL A 254 -10.68 23.81 10.18
CA VAL A 254 -9.37 24.42 9.89
C VAL A 254 -9.56 25.90 9.62
N GLU A 255 -8.85 26.73 10.39
CA GLU A 255 -8.87 28.19 10.27
C GLU A 255 -8.18 28.62 8.95
N GLY A 256 -8.82 29.52 8.17
CA GLY A 256 -8.38 29.92 6.82
C GLY A 256 -9.40 30.76 6.03
N ASP A 257 -9.24 30.83 4.69
CA ASP A 257 -9.77 31.79 3.67
C ASP A 257 -11.21 32.33 3.74
N GLU A 258 -12.10 31.76 4.55
CA GLU A 258 -13.34 32.43 4.95
C GLU A 258 -13.34 32.51 6.47
N ALA A 259 -13.31 33.75 6.96
CA ALA A 259 -13.21 34.05 8.38
C ALA A 259 -14.21 33.22 9.18
N PHE A 260 -13.71 32.58 10.25
CA PHE A 260 -14.53 32.15 11.37
C PHE A 260 -15.44 33.31 11.75
N GLY A 261 -16.69 33.27 11.29
CA GLY A 261 -17.68 34.26 11.68
C GLY A 261 -17.88 34.16 13.19
N PRO A 262 -17.97 35.28 13.92
CA PRO A 262 -18.41 35.24 15.32
C PRO A 262 -19.74 34.48 15.40
N GLY A 263 -19.78 33.36 16.15
CA GLY A 263 -20.97 32.52 16.29
C GLY A 263 -21.05 31.29 15.39
N ALA A 264 -19.99 30.92 14.66
CA ALA A 264 -19.91 29.58 14.06
C ALA A 264 -19.85 28.53 15.19
N ASP A 265 -20.83 27.63 15.24
CA ASP A 265 -20.86 26.47 16.14
C ASP A 265 -19.82 25.42 15.69
N ALA A 266 -18.54 25.76 15.82
CA ALA A 266 -17.41 24.95 15.41
C ALA A 266 -16.17 25.23 16.27
N VAL A 267 -15.35 24.21 16.48
CA VAL A 267 -14.06 24.31 17.17
C VAL A 267 -12.96 24.67 16.16
N PRO A 268 -12.16 25.72 16.40
CA PRO A 268 -11.03 26.06 15.53
C PRO A 268 -9.90 25.04 15.66
N PHE A 269 -9.49 24.41 14.55
CA PHE A 269 -8.53 23.31 14.54
C PHE A 269 -7.17 23.69 15.14
N TRP A 270 -6.53 24.76 14.62
CA TRP A 270 -5.17 25.10 15.00
C TRP A 270 -5.15 25.77 16.37
N SER A 271 -6.07 26.70 16.65
CA SER A 271 -6.18 27.33 17.97
C SER A 271 -6.43 26.31 19.07
N ALA A 272 -7.42 25.43 18.93
CA ALA A 272 -7.70 24.40 19.95
C ALA A 272 -6.53 23.42 20.13
N LEU A 273 -5.86 23.04 19.03
CA LEU A 273 -4.67 22.18 19.09
C LEU A 273 -3.53 22.85 19.89
N HIS A 274 -3.23 24.12 19.63
CA HIS A 274 -2.14 24.84 20.32
C HIS A 274 -2.44 25.08 21.81
N GLU A 275 -3.69 25.29 22.17
CA GLU A 275 -4.14 25.45 23.57
C GLU A 275 -4.17 24.11 24.33
N SER A 276 -4.31 22.99 23.63
CA SER A 276 -4.35 21.67 24.26
C SER A 276 -2.96 21.17 24.69
N ALA A 277 -2.92 20.50 25.85
CA ALA A 277 -1.78 19.69 26.24
C ALA A 277 -1.78 18.35 25.47
N PRO A 278 -0.61 17.83 25.05
CA PRO A 278 -0.53 16.57 24.33
C PRO A 278 -1.04 15.42 25.20
N LEU A 279 -1.81 14.51 24.60
CA LEU A 279 -2.21 13.27 25.23
C LEU A 279 -0.99 12.35 25.42
N PRO A 280 -0.67 11.90 26.64
CA PRO A 280 0.48 11.04 26.88
C PRO A 280 0.21 9.58 26.47
N ASP A 281 -1.03 9.13 26.58
CA ASP A 281 -1.43 7.74 26.34
C ASP A 281 -1.89 7.51 24.90
N ILE A 282 -1.57 6.33 24.39
CA ILE A 282 -2.01 5.85 23.07
C ILE A 282 -2.93 4.66 23.29
N ALA A 283 -4.13 4.71 22.71
CA ALA A 283 -5.06 3.59 22.73
C ALA A 283 -4.49 2.36 22.00
N ARG A 284 -4.93 1.19 22.44
CA ARG A 284 -4.55 -0.09 21.85
C ARG A 284 -5.73 -0.70 21.11
N TYR A 285 -5.44 -1.26 19.95
CA TYR A 285 -6.40 -1.95 19.09
C TYR A 285 -6.19 -3.46 19.20
N ALA A 286 -7.28 -4.22 19.07
CA ALA A 286 -7.18 -5.60 18.62
C ALA A 286 -6.93 -5.64 17.10
N ASP A 287 -6.40 -6.75 16.59
CA ASP A 287 -6.10 -6.93 15.18
C ASP A 287 -7.33 -6.83 14.26
N ARG A 288 -8.51 -7.22 14.77
CA ARG A 288 -9.81 -7.08 14.09
C ARG A 288 -10.52 -5.75 14.33
N ASP A 289 -10.02 -4.89 15.21
CA ASP A 289 -10.62 -3.58 15.40
C ASP A 289 -10.47 -2.75 14.13
N ALA A 290 -11.56 -2.09 13.70
CA ALA A 290 -11.50 -1.14 12.60
C ALA A 290 -10.70 0.10 13.01
N PHE A 291 -9.78 0.53 12.16
CA PHE A 291 -9.11 1.83 12.31
C PHE A 291 -9.49 2.81 11.19
N ALA A 292 -10.15 2.32 10.13
CA ALA A 292 -10.79 3.16 9.14
C ALA A 292 -12.12 2.57 8.65
N LEU A 293 -13.03 3.43 8.17
CA LEU A 293 -14.28 3.06 7.51
C LEU A 293 -14.36 3.78 6.18
N ILE A 294 -14.30 3.02 5.08
CA ILE A 294 -14.28 3.58 3.72
C ILE A 294 -15.53 3.18 2.96
N TYR A 295 -16.21 4.15 2.37
CA TYR A 295 -17.39 3.91 1.56
C TYR A 295 -17.07 3.57 0.10
N THR A 296 -17.92 2.76 -0.53
CA THR A 296 -17.90 2.58 -1.99
C THR A 296 -18.27 3.88 -2.73
N SER A 297 -18.00 3.90 -4.04
CA SER A 297 -18.27 5.05 -4.90
C SER A 297 -19.76 5.42 -4.98
N GLU A 298 -20.04 6.64 -5.44
CA GLU A 298 -21.41 7.15 -5.62
C GLU A 298 -22.22 6.46 -6.74
N ALA A 299 -21.61 5.55 -7.51
CA ALA A 299 -22.31 4.81 -8.56
C ALA A 299 -23.41 3.88 -8.00
N GLU A 300 -23.30 3.54 -6.71
CA GLU A 300 -24.28 2.73 -6.00
C GLU A 300 -25.33 3.62 -5.31
N PRO A 301 -26.64 3.34 -5.43
CA PRO A 301 -27.68 4.11 -4.75
C PRO A 301 -27.50 4.16 -3.22
N LYS A 302 -26.88 3.13 -2.66
CA LYS A 302 -26.48 3.02 -1.25
C LYS A 302 -25.00 2.64 -1.17
N PRO A 303 -24.11 3.61 -0.91
CA PRO A 303 -22.70 3.33 -0.67
C PRO A 303 -22.50 2.35 0.49
N LEU A 304 -21.62 1.37 0.31
CA LEU A 304 -21.32 0.32 1.29
C LEU A 304 -20.14 0.74 2.14
N GLY A 305 -20.26 0.60 3.46
CA GLY A 305 -19.17 0.83 4.40
C GLY A 305 -18.26 -0.39 4.48
N VAL A 306 -16.98 -0.22 4.16
CA VAL A 306 -15.93 -1.24 4.30
C VAL A 306 -15.04 -0.86 5.48
N SER A 307 -15.08 -1.68 6.53
CA SER A 307 -14.22 -1.53 7.70
C SER A 307 -12.82 -2.05 7.38
N LEU A 308 -11.80 -1.24 7.67
CA LEU A 308 -10.40 -1.63 7.54
C LEU A 308 -9.85 -2.00 8.93
N PRO A 309 -9.63 -3.30 9.20
CA PRO A 309 -9.10 -3.76 10.49
C PRO A 309 -7.59 -3.59 10.57
N VAL A 310 -7.02 -3.52 11.79
CA VAL A 310 -5.57 -3.33 11.99
C VAL A 310 -4.73 -4.43 11.32
N MET A 311 -5.21 -5.66 11.25
CA MET A 311 -4.49 -6.73 10.55
C MET A 311 -4.25 -6.44 9.05
N ALA A 312 -5.05 -5.55 8.43
CA ALA A 312 -4.86 -5.15 7.03
C ALA A 312 -3.51 -4.46 6.80
N LEU A 313 -2.85 -3.95 7.85
CA LEU A 313 -1.48 -3.42 7.78
C LEU A 313 -0.49 -4.45 7.22
N ALA A 314 -0.70 -5.75 7.44
CA ALA A 314 0.14 -6.81 6.88
C ALA A 314 0.07 -6.83 5.34
N GLY A 315 -1.15 -6.79 4.77
CA GLY A 315 -1.36 -6.70 3.33
C GLY A 315 -0.89 -5.37 2.75
N ILE A 316 -1.06 -4.27 3.50
CA ILE A 316 -0.55 -2.95 3.09
C ILE A 316 0.98 -2.95 3.03
N GLU A 317 1.68 -3.40 4.08
CA GLU A 317 3.15 -3.49 4.08
C GLU A 317 3.64 -4.38 2.93
N GLN A 318 3.01 -5.55 2.75
CA GLN A 318 3.35 -6.45 1.67
C GLN A 318 3.29 -5.76 0.32
N TYR A 319 2.17 -5.13 0.03
CA TYR A 319 1.98 -4.50 -1.26
C TYR A 319 2.96 -3.33 -1.47
N MET A 320 3.19 -2.50 -0.45
CA MET A 320 4.16 -1.41 -0.54
C MET A 320 5.57 -1.94 -0.84
N ARG A 321 5.99 -3.05 -0.23
CA ARG A 321 7.36 -3.58 -0.40
C ARG A 321 7.54 -4.50 -1.61
N ILE A 322 6.56 -5.34 -1.91
CA ILE A 322 6.66 -6.37 -2.95
C ILE A 322 5.95 -5.92 -4.23
N GLY A 323 4.78 -5.32 -4.08
CA GLY A 323 4.00 -4.83 -5.20
C GLY A 323 4.67 -3.61 -5.81
N LEU A 324 4.78 -2.53 -5.03
CA LEU A 324 5.40 -1.30 -5.50
C LEU A 324 6.92 -1.35 -5.56
N ASP A 325 7.55 -2.41 -5.03
CA ASP A 325 9.00 -2.49 -4.80
C ASP A 325 9.51 -1.19 -4.14
N LEU A 326 8.79 -0.65 -3.15
CA LEU A 326 9.15 0.63 -2.55
C LEU A 326 10.42 0.48 -1.72
N ARG A 327 11.48 1.16 -2.17
CA ARG A 327 12.82 1.12 -1.58
C ARG A 327 13.01 2.25 -0.59
N ASP A 328 14.07 2.11 0.19
CA ASP A 328 14.39 3.05 1.25
C ASP A 328 14.83 4.43 0.73
N ASP A 329 15.40 4.46 -0.47
CA ASP A 329 15.88 5.63 -1.21
C ASP A 329 14.87 6.18 -2.21
N ASP A 330 13.68 5.58 -2.31
CA ASP A 330 12.65 6.06 -3.23
C ASP A 330 11.98 7.35 -2.75
N ILE A 331 11.68 8.22 -3.71
CA ILE A 331 10.70 9.30 -3.55
C ILE A 331 9.37 8.81 -4.08
N TYR A 332 8.47 8.49 -3.15
CA TYR A 332 7.17 7.90 -3.45
C TYR A 332 6.08 8.95 -3.61
N TRP A 333 5.31 8.85 -4.69
CA TRP A 333 4.13 9.67 -4.91
C TRP A 333 2.91 8.82 -5.25
N ASN A 334 1.89 8.90 -4.40
CA ASN A 334 0.56 8.39 -4.69
C ASN A 334 -0.35 9.52 -5.16
N MET A 335 -0.80 9.46 -6.42
CA MET A 335 -1.69 10.50 -6.96
C MET A 335 -3.15 10.34 -6.51
N ALA A 336 -3.55 9.15 -6.05
CA ALA A 336 -4.91 8.90 -5.60
C ALA A 336 -5.23 9.69 -4.33
N ASP A 337 -6.45 10.20 -4.27
CA ASP A 337 -6.88 10.98 -3.12
C ASP A 337 -7.13 10.07 -1.90
N PRO A 338 -6.70 10.46 -0.69
CA PRO A 338 -6.97 9.70 0.55
C PRO A 338 -8.46 9.52 0.88
N GLY A 339 -9.35 10.25 0.20
CA GLY A 339 -10.80 10.02 0.14
C GLY A 339 -11.20 8.68 -0.49
N TRP A 340 -10.31 8.04 -1.25
CA TRP A 340 -10.48 6.74 -1.88
C TRP A 340 -9.63 5.68 -1.18
N ALA A 341 -10.05 4.42 -1.23
CA ALA A 341 -9.32 3.32 -0.59
C ALA A 341 -7.85 3.25 -1.00
N TYR A 342 -7.54 3.40 -2.29
CA TYR A 342 -6.15 3.32 -2.74
C TYR A 342 -5.27 4.44 -2.16
N GLY A 343 -5.77 5.68 -2.13
CA GLY A 343 -5.05 6.80 -1.51
C GLY A 343 -5.00 6.68 0.02
N ALA A 344 -6.04 6.19 0.67
CA ALA A 344 -6.05 5.96 2.12
C ALA A 344 -5.05 4.87 2.52
N TYR A 345 -5.07 3.73 1.83
CA TYR A 345 -4.24 2.57 2.17
C TYR A 345 -2.78 2.82 1.81
N TYR A 346 -2.51 3.37 0.62
CA TYR A 346 -1.17 3.42 0.06
C TYR A 346 -0.61 4.84 -0.07
N GLY A 347 -1.43 5.88 -0.04
CA GLY A 347 -0.97 7.28 0.00
C GLY A 347 -0.87 7.86 1.41
N LEU A 348 -1.59 7.29 2.38
CA LEU A 348 -1.59 7.73 3.79
C LEU A 348 -1.02 6.64 4.71
N VAL A 349 -1.69 5.48 4.81
CA VAL A 349 -1.32 4.44 5.79
C VAL A 349 0.03 3.78 5.45
N GLY A 350 0.25 3.39 4.20
CA GLY A 350 1.46 2.70 3.75
C GLY A 350 2.76 3.49 4.04
N PRO A 351 2.89 4.75 3.59
CA PRO A 351 4.09 5.55 3.85
C PRO A 351 4.34 5.78 5.35
N LEU A 352 3.28 6.06 6.12
CA LEU A 352 3.36 6.18 7.58
C LEU A 352 3.83 4.88 8.23
N LEU A 353 3.27 3.73 7.82
CA LEU A 353 3.68 2.42 8.31
C LEU A 353 5.17 2.17 8.08
N LEU A 354 5.68 2.56 6.91
CA LEU A 354 7.07 2.36 6.50
C LEU A 354 8.05 3.47 6.94
N GLY A 355 7.57 4.56 7.55
CA GLY A 355 8.43 5.70 7.89
C GLY A 355 8.96 6.43 6.65
N ARG A 356 8.15 6.48 5.59
CA ARG A 356 8.45 7.10 4.28
C ARG A 356 7.64 8.36 4.10
N THR A 357 8.22 9.32 3.38
CA THR A 357 7.57 10.56 2.99
C THR A 357 6.44 10.26 1.99
N THR A 358 5.25 10.80 2.23
CA THR A 358 4.19 10.89 1.21
C THR A 358 4.19 12.28 0.58
N ILE A 359 3.73 12.38 -0.67
CA ILE A 359 3.64 13.64 -1.40
C ILE A 359 2.18 13.95 -1.71
N PHE A 360 1.71 15.11 -1.27
CA PHE A 360 0.42 15.65 -1.64
C PHE A 360 0.55 16.90 -2.50
N CYS A 361 -0.43 17.09 -3.37
CA CYS A 361 -0.54 18.30 -4.17
C CYS A 361 -2.00 18.73 -4.24
N ASP A 362 -2.22 20.05 -4.13
CA ASP A 362 -3.52 20.67 -4.24
C ASP A 362 -4.00 20.82 -5.68
N GLY A 363 -5.32 21.01 -5.81
CA GLY A 363 -5.95 21.42 -7.06
C GLY A 363 -6.46 20.26 -7.92
N PRO A 364 -7.19 20.58 -8.99
CA PRO A 364 -7.59 19.59 -9.98
C PRO A 364 -6.35 19.02 -10.65
N TYR A 365 -6.42 17.74 -11.02
CA TYR A 365 -5.34 17.09 -11.75
C TYR A 365 -5.07 17.81 -13.07
N ASP A 366 -3.80 18.16 -13.28
CA ASP A 366 -3.27 18.74 -14.50
C ASP A 366 -1.95 18.06 -14.89
N VAL A 367 -1.75 17.84 -16.19
CA VAL A 367 -0.56 17.15 -16.71
C VAL A 367 0.72 17.95 -16.44
N ARG A 368 0.68 19.29 -16.56
CA ARG A 368 1.85 20.13 -16.30
C ARG A 368 2.23 20.11 -14.83
N GLN A 369 1.23 20.13 -13.94
CA GLN A 369 1.45 19.89 -12.51
C GLN A 369 2.09 18.52 -12.27
N GLY A 370 1.61 17.47 -12.93
CA GLY A 370 2.23 16.13 -12.91
C GLY A 370 3.74 16.16 -13.18
N TYR A 371 4.15 16.68 -14.33
CA TYR A 371 5.57 16.80 -14.69
C TYR A 371 6.37 17.68 -13.73
N ARG A 372 5.77 18.78 -13.25
CA ARG A 372 6.41 19.67 -12.27
C ARG A 372 6.71 18.92 -10.98
N MET A 373 5.74 18.18 -10.44
CA MET A 373 5.89 17.37 -9.22
C MET A 373 6.98 16.31 -9.39
N LEU A 374 6.94 15.55 -10.49
CA LEU A 374 7.93 14.51 -10.80
C LEU A 374 9.36 15.09 -10.84
N THR A 375 9.53 16.23 -11.51
CA THR A 375 10.83 16.86 -11.69
C THR A 375 11.33 17.53 -10.41
N LYS A 376 10.46 18.27 -9.73
CA LYS A 376 10.81 19.06 -8.54
C LYS A 376 11.18 18.18 -7.35
N PHE A 377 10.45 17.09 -7.13
CA PHE A 377 10.72 16.16 -6.03
C PHE A 377 11.63 15.00 -6.44
N GLY A 378 11.91 14.82 -7.74
CA GLY A 378 12.70 13.69 -8.21
C GLY A 378 12.00 12.36 -7.92
N VAL A 379 10.69 12.29 -8.20
CA VAL A 379 9.88 11.09 -7.90
C VAL A 379 10.46 9.88 -8.63
N THR A 380 10.72 8.81 -7.87
CA THR A 380 11.27 7.54 -8.39
C THR A 380 10.20 6.44 -8.43
N ASN A 381 9.16 6.53 -7.61
CA ASN A 381 8.08 5.55 -7.53
C ASN A 381 6.72 6.26 -7.59
N LEU A 382 5.97 6.01 -8.66
CA LEU A 382 4.68 6.67 -8.92
C LEU A 382 3.55 5.65 -9.00
N THR A 383 2.46 5.94 -8.28
CA THR A 383 1.22 5.18 -8.38
C THR A 383 0.05 6.07 -8.79
N CYS A 384 -0.76 5.63 -9.74
CA CYS A 384 -1.85 6.41 -10.32
C CYS A 384 -2.98 5.56 -10.91
N ALA A 385 -4.02 6.19 -11.44
CA ALA A 385 -5.04 5.50 -12.24
C ALA A 385 -4.65 5.49 -13.73
N PRO A 386 -5.09 4.49 -14.52
CA PRO A 386 -4.90 4.49 -15.98
C PRO A 386 -5.42 5.76 -16.67
N SER A 387 -6.48 6.39 -16.17
CA SER A 387 -6.99 7.68 -16.63
C SER A 387 -5.94 8.81 -16.59
N GLN A 388 -5.05 8.81 -15.60
CA GLN A 388 -3.97 9.80 -15.48
C GLN A 388 -2.89 9.57 -16.54
N ILE A 389 -2.58 8.30 -16.83
CA ILE A 389 -1.67 7.91 -17.91
C ILE A 389 -2.27 8.25 -19.28
N ARG A 390 -3.58 8.04 -19.48
CA ARG A 390 -4.28 8.48 -20.70
C ARG A 390 -4.16 9.99 -20.91
N ALA A 391 -4.34 10.77 -19.85
CA ALA A 391 -4.18 12.22 -19.93
C ALA A 391 -2.75 12.64 -20.31
N TRP A 392 -1.72 11.97 -19.78
CA TRP A 392 -0.33 12.22 -20.19
C TRP A 392 -0.10 11.84 -21.65
N HIS A 393 -0.53 10.65 -22.05
CA HIS A 393 -0.44 10.19 -23.44
C HIS A 393 -1.12 11.15 -24.42
N SER A 394 -2.31 11.67 -24.09
CA SER A 394 -3.02 12.64 -24.95
C SER A 394 -2.35 14.01 -25.01
N ALA A 395 -1.79 14.48 -23.90
CA ALA A 395 -1.17 15.80 -23.83
C ALA A 395 0.27 15.83 -24.37
N ASP A 396 0.97 14.69 -24.30
CA ASP A 396 2.38 14.55 -24.64
C ASP A 396 2.68 13.17 -25.29
N PRO A 397 2.13 12.89 -26.49
CA PRO A 397 2.19 11.56 -27.10
C PRO A 397 3.61 11.14 -27.51
N GLU A 398 4.46 12.10 -27.89
CA GLU A 398 5.84 11.83 -28.34
C GLU A 398 6.86 11.89 -27.20
N GLY A 399 6.45 12.32 -26.00
CA GLY A 399 7.34 12.56 -24.88
C GLY A 399 8.15 13.84 -25.05
N GLY A 400 7.88 14.82 -24.20
CA GLY A 400 8.75 15.97 -24.04
C GLY A 400 10.16 15.55 -23.61
N PRO A 401 11.14 16.47 -23.56
CA PRO A 401 12.52 16.19 -23.15
C PRO A 401 12.66 15.95 -21.63
N HIS A 402 11.72 15.23 -21.03
CA HIS A 402 11.62 15.02 -19.60
C HIS A 402 12.49 13.82 -19.19
N LYS A 403 13.69 14.11 -18.68
CA LYS A 403 14.46 13.11 -17.94
C LYS A 403 13.86 12.97 -16.53
N LEU A 404 12.94 12.03 -16.39
CA LEU A 404 12.32 11.71 -15.09
C LEU A 404 13.23 10.77 -14.29
N ALA A 405 13.18 10.89 -12.96
CA ALA A 405 13.89 9.98 -12.04
C ALA A 405 13.12 8.67 -11.80
N LEU A 406 12.00 8.47 -12.49
CA LEU A 406 11.13 7.32 -12.30
C LEU A 406 11.88 6.01 -12.53
N ARG A 407 11.58 5.05 -11.66
CA ARG A 407 12.04 3.67 -11.72
C ARG A 407 10.87 2.72 -11.93
N ILE A 408 9.74 3.01 -11.30
CA ILE A 408 8.51 2.23 -11.38
C ILE A 408 7.31 3.15 -11.55
N LEU A 409 6.41 2.76 -12.46
CA LEU A 409 5.11 3.36 -12.65
C LEU A 409 4.04 2.28 -12.50
N SER A 410 3.14 2.45 -11.54
CA SER A 410 2.11 1.49 -11.21
C SER A 410 0.72 2.09 -11.39
N VAL A 411 -0.19 1.33 -12.00
CA VAL A 411 -1.58 1.75 -12.20
C VAL A 411 -2.57 0.76 -11.61
N VAL A 412 -3.76 1.27 -11.25
CA VAL A 412 -4.83 0.46 -10.68
C VAL A 412 -6.20 1.10 -10.87
N GLY A 413 -7.24 0.26 -10.83
CA GLY A 413 -8.62 0.69 -10.59
C GLY A 413 -9.46 0.88 -11.85
N GLU A 414 -8.85 0.79 -13.02
CA GLU A 414 -9.52 0.85 -14.33
C GLU A 414 -8.84 -0.15 -15.27
N PRO A 415 -9.52 -0.64 -16.32
CA PRO A 415 -8.86 -1.41 -17.37
C PRO A 415 -7.70 -0.62 -18.01
N LEU A 416 -6.56 -1.28 -18.23
CA LEU A 416 -5.38 -0.70 -18.86
C LEU A 416 -5.28 -1.11 -20.35
N PRO A 417 -5.44 -0.17 -21.30
CA PRO A 417 -5.23 -0.44 -22.72
C PRO A 417 -3.76 -0.77 -23.04
N PRO A 418 -3.45 -1.79 -23.88
CA PRO A 418 -2.09 -2.15 -24.26
C PRO A 418 -1.27 -1.02 -24.90
N GLU A 419 -1.94 -0.10 -25.61
CA GLU A 419 -1.29 1.07 -26.23
C GLU A 419 -0.62 2.00 -25.21
N LEU A 420 -1.17 2.12 -23.98
CA LEU A 420 -0.61 2.95 -22.92
C LEU A 420 0.64 2.32 -22.31
N ILE A 421 0.68 0.99 -22.24
CA ILE A 421 1.86 0.23 -21.82
C ILE A 421 3.00 0.49 -22.81
N GLY A 422 2.72 0.33 -24.11
CA GLY A 422 3.70 0.58 -25.16
C GLY A 422 4.18 2.04 -25.17
N TRP A 423 3.28 3.00 -24.95
CA TRP A 423 3.64 4.40 -24.83
C TRP A 423 4.52 4.66 -23.60
N ALA A 424 4.13 4.22 -22.40
CA ALA A 424 4.89 4.46 -21.18
C ALA A 424 6.30 3.86 -21.24
N ASN A 425 6.44 2.64 -21.77
CA ASN A 425 7.73 1.99 -21.94
C ASN A 425 8.67 2.76 -22.89
N ARG A 426 8.13 3.43 -23.92
CA ARG A 426 8.94 4.21 -24.88
C ARG A 426 9.20 5.65 -24.42
N VAL A 427 8.17 6.32 -23.89
CA VAL A 427 8.16 7.76 -23.63
C VAL A 427 8.60 8.07 -22.21
N VAL A 428 8.01 7.38 -21.23
CA VAL A 428 8.39 7.54 -19.80
C VAL A 428 9.64 6.72 -19.48
N SER A 429 9.96 5.72 -20.31
CA SER A 429 11.13 4.83 -20.19
C SER A 429 11.16 4.02 -18.88
N VAL A 430 9.98 3.67 -18.35
CA VAL A 430 9.82 2.82 -17.16
C VAL A 430 8.68 1.81 -17.37
N PRO A 431 8.74 0.63 -16.74
CA PRO A 431 7.63 -0.32 -16.81
C PRO A 431 6.34 0.25 -16.23
N LEU A 432 5.26 0.15 -17.00
CA LEU A 432 3.90 0.42 -16.55
C LEU A 432 3.27 -0.88 -16.03
N LEU A 433 3.06 -0.96 -14.73
CA LEU A 433 2.60 -2.17 -14.06
C LEU A 433 1.11 -2.06 -13.72
N ASP A 434 0.29 -2.91 -14.35
CA ASP A 434 -1.11 -3.04 -13.99
C ASP A 434 -1.31 -3.86 -12.72
N GLN A 435 -2.32 -3.48 -11.95
CA GLN A 435 -2.57 -4.02 -10.63
C GLN A 435 -4.05 -4.09 -10.34
N TYR A 436 -4.43 -5.07 -9.54
CA TYR A 436 -5.82 -5.36 -9.26
C TYR A 436 -6.09 -5.59 -7.79
N GLY A 437 -7.16 -4.97 -7.33
CA GLY A 437 -7.58 -4.97 -5.95
C GLY A 437 -8.94 -4.30 -5.77
N GLN A 438 -9.52 -4.49 -4.60
CA GLN A 438 -10.80 -3.90 -4.21
C GLN A 438 -10.66 -3.18 -2.87
N ARG A 439 -11.70 -2.45 -2.45
CA ARG A 439 -11.67 -1.77 -1.14
C ARG A 439 -11.62 -2.79 0.00
N GLU A 440 -12.33 -3.89 -0.22
CA GLU A 440 -12.49 -5.05 0.63
C GLU A 440 -11.16 -5.79 0.83
N THR A 441 -10.31 -5.83 -0.19
CA THR A 441 -9.16 -6.75 -0.23
C THR A 441 -7.80 -6.05 -0.29
N GLY A 442 -7.78 -4.75 -0.57
CA GLY A 442 -6.59 -4.05 -1.05
C GLY A 442 -6.10 -4.64 -2.38
N ILE A 443 -4.84 -4.38 -2.71
CA ILE A 443 -4.20 -5.00 -3.88
C ILE A 443 -3.75 -6.40 -3.51
N PHE A 444 -4.16 -7.37 -4.32
CA PHE A 444 -3.84 -8.79 -4.12
C PHE A 444 -3.39 -9.49 -5.41
N MET A 445 -3.49 -8.82 -6.56
CA MET A 445 -3.06 -9.30 -7.88
C MET A 445 -2.26 -8.21 -8.58
N MET A 446 -1.19 -8.58 -9.28
CA MET A 446 -0.45 -7.63 -10.11
C MET A 446 0.52 -8.25 -11.12
N ASN A 447 0.91 -7.42 -12.09
CA ASN A 447 2.14 -7.58 -12.86
C ASN A 447 3.33 -7.06 -12.04
N ARG A 448 4.19 -7.98 -11.59
CA ARG A 448 5.35 -7.64 -10.76
C ARG A 448 6.47 -7.01 -11.59
N TYR A 449 7.10 -5.97 -11.05
CA TYR A 449 8.36 -5.46 -11.57
C TYR A 449 9.46 -6.54 -11.48
N ASP A 450 10.00 -6.95 -12.63
CA ASP A 450 11.15 -7.86 -12.73
C ASP A 450 12.24 -7.20 -13.58
N PRO A 451 13.30 -6.64 -12.95
CA PRO A 451 14.37 -5.95 -13.67
C PRO A 451 15.06 -6.79 -14.75
N GLY A 452 14.98 -8.12 -14.66
CA GLY A 452 15.59 -9.05 -15.62
C GLY A 452 14.65 -9.53 -16.74
N HIS A 453 13.36 -9.16 -16.68
CA HIS A 453 12.32 -9.65 -17.61
C HIS A 453 11.37 -8.52 -18.06
N ALA A 454 11.90 -7.30 -18.25
CA ALA A 454 11.13 -6.10 -18.57
C ALA A 454 10.19 -6.26 -19.79
N ASP A 455 10.52 -7.14 -20.72
CA ASP A 455 9.72 -7.42 -21.93
C ASP A 455 8.36 -8.10 -21.64
N ARG A 456 8.16 -8.68 -20.45
CA ARG A 456 6.89 -9.36 -20.09
C ARG A 456 5.77 -8.41 -19.68
N THR A 457 6.02 -7.09 -19.68
CA THR A 457 4.99 -6.10 -19.32
C THR A 457 4.03 -5.77 -20.46
N ALA A 458 4.18 -6.38 -21.63
CA ALA A 458 3.39 -6.08 -22.82
C ALA A 458 1.98 -6.71 -22.85
N ASP A 459 1.60 -7.54 -21.89
CA ASP A 459 0.26 -8.12 -21.82
C ASP A 459 -0.69 -7.32 -20.92
N SER A 460 -1.98 -7.34 -21.24
CA SER A 460 -3.03 -6.71 -20.43
C SER A 460 -3.56 -7.65 -19.35
N SER A 461 -2.76 -8.60 -18.88
CA SER A 461 -3.17 -9.50 -17.80
C SER A 461 -3.19 -8.74 -16.48
N LEU A 462 -3.99 -9.21 -15.51
CA LEU A 462 -3.91 -8.76 -14.12
C LEU A 462 -2.69 -9.34 -13.39
N GLY A 463 -1.88 -10.13 -14.09
CA GLY A 463 -0.73 -10.84 -13.56
C GLY A 463 -1.12 -11.95 -12.59
N ARG A 464 -0.42 -11.99 -11.45
CA ARG A 464 -0.45 -13.08 -10.49
C ARG A 464 -0.76 -12.61 -9.07
N PRO A 465 -1.24 -13.51 -8.18
CA PRO A 465 -1.46 -13.18 -6.79
C PRO A 465 -0.19 -12.73 -6.09
N LEU A 466 -0.32 -11.74 -5.19
CA LEU A 466 0.72 -11.45 -4.21
C LEU A 466 0.84 -12.62 -3.21
N PRO A 467 2.02 -12.82 -2.59
CA PRO A 467 2.20 -13.84 -1.56
C PRO A 467 1.13 -13.73 -0.46
N GLY A 468 0.71 -14.83 0.17
CA GLY A 468 -0.34 -14.76 1.20
C GLY A 468 -1.76 -14.50 0.66
N PHE A 469 -1.95 -14.50 -0.65
CA PHE A 469 -3.24 -14.66 -1.31
C PHE A 469 -3.24 -15.88 -2.23
N ARG A 470 -4.35 -16.60 -2.23
CA ARG A 470 -4.68 -17.64 -3.21
C ARG A 470 -5.92 -17.20 -3.97
N VAL A 471 -5.75 -16.94 -5.26
CA VAL A 471 -6.82 -16.52 -6.16
C VAL A 471 -7.15 -17.64 -7.13
N VAL A 472 -8.44 -17.85 -7.35
CA VAL A 472 -8.96 -18.86 -8.27
C VAL A 472 -10.04 -18.27 -9.16
N ILE A 473 -10.34 -18.97 -10.25
CA ILE A 473 -11.49 -18.68 -11.10
C ILE A 473 -12.57 -19.71 -10.76
N LEU A 474 -13.77 -19.26 -10.42
CA LEU A 474 -14.90 -20.15 -10.12
C LEU A 474 -15.91 -20.18 -11.26
N ASP A 475 -16.33 -21.38 -11.63
CA ASP A 475 -17.46 -21.60 -12.52
C ASP A 475 -18.79 -21.18 -11.85
N PRO A 476 -19.91 -21.11 -12.61
CA PRO A 476 -21.22 -20.73 -12.04
C PRO A 476 -21.73 -21.66 -10.92
N GLN A 477 -21.18 -22.88 -10.80
CA GLN A 477 -21.52 -23.84 -9.76
C GLN A 477 -20.62 -23.70 -8.51
N GLY A 478 -19.66 -22.77 -8.51
CA GLY A 478 -18.73 -22.53 -7.41
C GLY A 478 -17.55 -23.51 -7.37
N ARG A 479 -17.22 -24.18 -8.49
CA ARG A 479 -16.06 -25.07 -8.61
C ARG A 479 -14.91 -24.32 -9.26
N GLU A 480 -13.68 -24.64 -8.83
CA GLU A 480 -12.48 -24.05 -9.44
C GLU A 480 -12.34 -24.48 -10.91
N ALA A 481 -12.22 -23.49 -11.80
CA ALA A 481 -12.01 -23.71 -13.22
C ALA A 481 -10.57 -24.18 -13.49
N PRO A 482 -10.34 -25.11 -14.44
CA PRO A 482 -9.00 -25.50 -14.86
C PRO A 482 -8.31 -24.35 -15.64
N VAL A 483 -7.01 -24.52 -15.90
CA VAL A 483 -6.26 -23.67 -16.84
C VAL A 483 -7.00 -23.60 -18.19
N GLY A 484 -7.12 -22.40 -18.74
CA GLY A 484 -7.92 -22.07 -19.94
C GLY A 484 -9.40 -21.81 -19.64
N GLY A 485 -9.88 -22.12 -18.43
CA GLY A 485 -11.26 -21.90 -18.00
C GLY A 485 -11.56 -20.44 -17.68
N ALA A 486 -12.84 -20.07 -17.79
CA ALA A 486 -13.37 -18.75 -17.48
C ALA A 486 -14.42 -18.82 -16.37
N GLY A 487 -14.55 -17.75 -15.60
CA GLY A 487 -15.39 -17.70 -14.40
C GLY A 487 -15.23 -16.41 -13.61
N GLU A 488 -15.79 -16.38 -12.41
CA GLU A 488 -15.64 -15.25 -11.50
C GLU A 488 -14.33 -15.35 -10.71
N ILE A 489 -13.61 -14.24 -10.57
CA ILE A 489 -12.41 -14.18 -9.73
C ILE A 489 -12.84 -14.33 -8.27
N ALA A 490 -12.17 -15.23 -7.56
CA ALA A 490 -12.42 -15.50 -6.15
C ALA A 490 -11.12 -15.60 -5.35
N ILE A 491 -11.17 -15.17 -4.08
CA ILE A 491 -10.09 -15.37 -3.11
C ILE A 491 -10.46 -16.55 -2.23
N ASP A 492 -9.59 -17.55 -2.15
CA ASP A 492 -9.69 -18.65 -1.18
C ASP A 492 -9.28 -18.11 0.19
N VAL A 493 -10.28 -17.87 1.05
CA VAL A 493 -10.13 -17.18 2.34
C VAL A 493 -9.24 -17.98 3.29
N GLU A 494 -9.41 -19.29 3.34
CA GLU A 494 -8.64 -20.16 4.24
C GLU A 494 -7.15 -20.20 3.84
N SER A 495 -6.88 -20.13 2.54
CA SER A 495 -5.52 -20.12 1.99
C SER A 495 -4.92 -18.71 1.82
N SER A 496 -5.64 -17.67 2.24
CA SER A 496 -5.23 -16.26 2.08
C SER A 496 -5.18 -15.57 3.44
N PRO A 497 -4.11 -15.77 4.23
CA PRO A 497 -4.05 -15.23 5.59
C PRO A 497 -3.95 -13.69 5.65
N LEU A 498 -3.70 -13.03 4.51
CA LEU A 498 -3.74 -11.57 4.38
C LEU A 498 -5.12 -11.02 3.96
N PHE A 499 -6.10 -11.88 3.67
CA PHE A 499 -7.46 -11.44 3.38
C PHE A 499 -8.18 -11.01 4.66
N TRP A 500 -8.63 -9.76 4.73
CA TRP A 500 -9.21 -9.18 5.94
C TRP A 500 -10.71 -8.89 5.89
N PHE A 501 -11.33 -8.87 4.70
CA PHE A 501 -12.74 -8.51 4.59
C PHE A 501 -13.64 -9.52 5.29
N ASP A 502 -14.54 -9.00 6.11
CA ASP A 502 -15.54 -9.83 6.80
C ASP A 502 -16.96 -9.53 6.29
N ALA A 503 -17.34 -8.25 6.29
CA ALA A 503 -18.67 -7.80 5.90
C ALA A 503 -18.69 -6.31 5.50
N TYR A 504 -19.71 -5.92 4.76
CA TYR A 504 -20.11 -4.52 4.64
C TYR A 504 -20.84 -4.10 5.92
N ALA A 505 -20.47 -2.95 6.49
CA ALA A 505 -21.01 -2.45 7.75
C ALA A 505 -22.53 -2.23 7.73
N ASN A 506 -23.09 -1.92 6.55
CA ASN A 506 -24.47 -1.50 6.37
C ASN A 506 -25.28 -2.37 5.40
N ASP A 507 -24.73 -3.50 4.90
CA ASP A 507 -25.44 -4.36 3.95
C ASP A 507 -25.08 -5.86 4.10
N PRO A 508 -25.81 -6.59 4.97
CA PRO A 508 -25.65 -8.04 5.13
C PRO A 508 -26.02 -8.83 3.86
N GLY A 509 -26.92 -8.32 3.03
CA GLY A 509 -27.35 -8.99 1.80
C GLY A 509 -26.25 -9.01 0.75
N ARG A 510 -25.60 -7.87 0.51
CA ARG A 510 -24.41 -7.79 -0.35
C ARG A 510 -23.25 -8.54 0.25
N THR A 511 -23.11 -8.58 1.57
CA THR A 511 -22.13 -9.45 2.23
C THR A 511 -22.39 -10.92 1.88
N ALA A 512 -23.61 -11.41 2.04
CA ALA A 512 -23.97 -12.79 1.70
C ALA A 512 -23.73 -13.10 0.21
N ALA A 513 -23.99 -12.16 -0.69
CA ALA A 513 -23.72 -12.33 -2.13
C ALA A 513 -22.23 -12.54 -2.44
N ARG A 514 -21.33 -11.88 -1.70
CA ARG A 514 -19.87 -12.06 -1.82
C ARG A 514 -19.38 -13.44 -1.36
N PHE A 515 -20.17 -14.14 -0.55
CA PHE A 515 -19.85 -15.45 0.01
C PHE A 515 -20.91 -16.51 -0.35
N ARG A 516 -21.56 -16.37 -1.52
CA ARG A 516 -22.71 -17.22 -1.91
C ARG A 516 -22.37 -18.71 -2.08
N HIS A 517 -21.10 -19.05 -2.25
CA HIS A 517 -20.57 -20.42 -2.27
C HIS A 517 -19.98 -20.84 -0.91
N GLY A 518 -20.43 -20.22 0.18
CA GLY A 518 -19.88 -20.38 1.52
C GLY A 518 -18.73 -19.41 1.82
N ARG A 519 -18.25 -19.40 3.07
CA ARG A 519 -17.16 -18.50 3.52
C ARG A 519 -15.76 -18.90 3.06
N ARG A 520 -15.63 -20.04 2.37
CA ARG A 520 -14.36 -20.48 1.79
C ARG A 520 -13.88 -19.53 0.69
N TYR A 521 -14.79 -19.00 -0.12
CA TYR A 521 -14.44 -18.11 -1.23
C TYR A 521 -15.11 -16.74 -1.07
N TYR A 522 -14.29 -15.69 -1.15
CA TYR A 522 -14.77 -14.33 -1.39
C TYR A 522 -14.81 -14.05 -2.89
N LEU A 523 -15.95 -13.56 -3.37
CA LEU A 523 -16.24 -13.37 -4.79
C LEU A 523 -16.10 -11.89 -5.16
N THR A 524 -15.23 -11.58 -6.13
CA THR A 524 -14.91 -10.18 -6.46
C THR A 524 -15.99 -9.50 -7.32
N GLY A 525 -16.94 -10.26 -7.88
CA GLY A 525 -17.92 -9.72 -8.83
C GLY A 525 -17.34 -9.46 -10.23
N ASP A 526 -16.10 -9.89 -10.48
CA ASP A 526 -15.39 -9.65 -11.73
C ASP A 526 -15.14 -10.98 -12.46
N TRP A 527 -15.39 -11.00 -13.77
CA TRP A 527 -15.23 -12.16 -14.63
C TRP A 527 -13.87 -12.16 -15.32
N ALA A 528 -13.24 -13.32 -15.41
CA ALA A 528 -11.92 -13.49 -16.00
C ALA A 528 -11.69 -14.90 -16.55
N PHE A 529 -10.55 -15.12 -17.20
CA PHE A 529 -10.05 -16.44 -17.54
C PHE A 529 -8.60 -16.61 -17.08
N LEU A 530 -8.21 -17.87 -16.83
CA LEU A 530 -6.85 -18.26 -16.45
C LEU A 530 -6.10 -18.76 -17.69
N ASP A 531 -4.95 -18.18 -18.02
CA ASP A 531 -4.14 -18.63 -19.15
C ASP A 531 -3.20 -19.80 -18.81
N GLY A 532 -2.50 -20.33 -19.83
CA GLY A 532 -1.54 -21.44 -19.70
C GLY A 532 -0.33 -21.15 -18.81
N ASP A 533 0.00 -19.87 -18.61
CA ASP A 533 1.09 -19.39 -17.76
C ASP A 533 0.62 -19.08 -16.33
N GLY A 534 -0.67 -19.27 -16.03
CA GLY A 534 -1.27 -19.01 -14.74
C GLY A 534 -1.54 -17.53 -14.46
N ASN A 535 -1.58 -16.67 -15.48
CA ASN A 535 -2.01 -15.29 -15.34
C ASN A 535 -3.53 -15.17 -15.52
N ILE A 536 -4.12 -14.20 -14.81
CA ILE A 536 -5.56 -13.94 -14.86
C ILE A 536 -5.83 -12.76 -15.79
N HIS A 537 -6.80 -12.91 -16.69
CA HIS A 537 -7.18 -11.89 -17.66
C HIS A 537 -8.61 -11.41 -17.42
N PHE A 538 -8.75 -10.15 -17.04
CA PHE A 538 -10.04 -9.51 -16.80
C PHE A 538 -10.88 -9.45 -18.08
N ARG A 539 -12.20 -9.72 -17.96
CA ARG A 539 -13.15 -9.67 -19.07
C ARG A 539 -14.32 -8.71 -18.85
N GLY A 540 -14.63 -8.36 -17.61
CA GLY A 540 -15.76 -7.49 -17.29
C GLY A 540 -16.36 -7.80 -15.92
N ARG A 541 -17.52 -7.22 -15.63
CA ARG A 541 -18.30 -7.55 -14.44
C ARG A 541 -19.03 -8.87 -14.65
N ALA A 542 -19.09 -9.70 -13.61
CA ALA A 542 -19.82 -10.97 -13.66
C ALA A 542 -21.32 -10.76 -13.97
N SER A 543 -21.91 -9.65 -13.52
CA SER A 543 -23.29 -9.27 -13.85
C SER A 543 -23.54 -9.17 -15.35
N ASP A 544 -22.55 -8.69 -16.10
CA ASP A 544 -22.69 -8.41 -17.53
C ASP A 544 -22.46 -9.69 -18.35
N ALA A 545 -21.58 -10.57 -17.86
CA ALA A 545 -21.32 -11.88 -18.47
C ALA A 545 -22.52 -12.84 -18.40
N ILE A 546 -23.30 -12.80 -17.31
CA ILE A 546 -24.50 -13.64 -17.14
C ILE A 546 -25.59 -13.26 -18.15
N VAL A 547 -25.70 -11.97 -18.50
CA VAL A 547 -26.66 -11.49 -19.52
C VAL A 547 -26.29 -12.02 -20.91
N MET A 548 -24.99 -12.15 -21.23
CA MET A 548 -24.56 -12.66 -22.53
C MET A 548 -24.79 -14.17 -22.69
N GLN A 549 -24.67 -14.97 -21.63
CA GLN A 549 -24.95 -16.41 -21.69
C GLN A 549 -26.45 -16.78 -21.71
N GLN A 550 -27.35 -15.83 -21.45
CA GLN A 550 -28.80 -16.04 -21.58
C GLN A 550 -29.36 -15.58 -22.94
N ALA A 551 -28.50 -15.02 -23.79
CA ALA A 551 -28.85 -14.52 -25.13
C ALA A 551 -28.37 -15.44 -26.27
N ASP A 552 -27.61 -16.49 -25.95
CA ASP A 552 -27.24 -17.62 -26.81
C ASP A 552 -28.01 -18.88 -26.40
#